data_AF-A0A8C3VWT8-F1
#
_entry.id   AF-A0A8C3VWT8-F1
#
_cell.length_a   1.000
_cell.length_b   1.000
_cell.length_c   1.000
_cell.angle_alpha   90.00
_cell.angle_beta   90.00
_cell.angle_gamma   90.00
#
_symmetry.space_group_name_H-M   'P 1'
#
loop_
_entity.id
_entity.type
_entity.pdbx_description
1 polymer ?
#
loop_
_entity_poly.entity_id
_entity_poly.type
_entity_poly.pdbx_seq_one_letter_code
_entity_poly.pdbx_strand_id
1 'polypeptide(L)'
;MSPGSASQLPLSPAKSIHLRPAADSVSPQRLSMCPLRNLVLVATLVLLNHLDHLSLARSLPVTTAGPGMFQCLNHSQNLLKAVSNTLQKAKQTLEFYSCSSEEIDHEDITKDKTSTVEACLPLELATSGNCLASGKTSFMTTLCLSSIYEDLKMYHVEFQAMNSKLLMDPKRQIFLDQDMLTAITELMQALNFNSETVPQKPSLEEPDFYKTKIKLCILLHAFRIRAVTIDRMMSYLNSS
;
A
#
# COMPACT_ATOMS: atom_id res chain seq x y z
N MET A 1 -33.68 13.65 59.59
CA MET A 1 -35.09 14.03 59.82
C MET A 1 -35.76 14.17 58.46
N SER A 2 -36.65 13.23 58.11
CA SER A 2 -37.68 13.33 57.05
C SER A 2 -38.77 14.35 57.46
N PRO A 3 -39.88 14.64 56.72
CA PRO A 3 -40.47 14.00 55.52
C PRO A 3 -40.94 15.04 54.45
N GLY A 4 -41.66 14.80 53.34
CA GLY A 4 -42.31 13.65 52.71
C GLY A 4 -43.37 14.13 51.69
N SER A 5 -43.95 13.14 50.99
CA SER A 5 -45.27 13.11 50.31
C SER A 5 -45.42 13.31 48.80
N ALA A 6 -46.01 12.26 48.23
CA ALA A 6 -46.47 12.02 46.87
C ALA A 6 -47.88 12.58 46.61
N SER A 7 -48.34 12.62 45.34
CA SER A 7 -49.48 11.81 44.84
C SER A 7 -49.99 12.19 43.43
N GLN A 8 -50.18 11.14 42.63
CA GLN A 8 -51.32 10.78 41.75
C GLN A 8 -51.66 11.52 40.42
N LEU A 9 -51.83 10.65 39.41
CA LEU A 9 -52.51 10.80 38.11
C LEU A 9 -54.05 10.91 38.28
N PRO A 10 -54.77 11.34 37.23
CA PRO A 10 -55.72 10.39 36.61
C PRO A 10 -55.87 10.44 35.07
N LEU A 11 -56.57 9.41 34.60
CA LEU A 11 -56.95 8.92 33.27
C LEU A 11 -57.67 9.87 32.29
N SER A 12 -57.55 9.52 31.00
CA SER A 12 -58.32 9.94 29.81
C SER A 12 -59.84 9.68 29.87
N PRO A 13 -60.60 10.16 28.86
CA PRO A 13 -61.30 9.18 28.00
C PRO A 13 -61.31 9.52 26.49
N ALA A 14 -61.83 8.57 25.71
CA ALA A 14 -61.74 8.43 24.26
C ALA A 14 -63.09 8.63 23.51
N LYS A 15 -63.00 8.67 22.16
CA LYS A 15 -63.89 8.04 21.13
C LYS A 15 -64.98 8.89 20.46
N SER A 16 -64.96 9.02 19.11
CA SER A 16 -65.77 8.21 18.16
C SER A 16 -66.07 8.87 16.77
N ILE A 17 -65.54 8.26 15.71
CA ILE A 17 -66.15 7.76 14.43
C ILE A 17 -67.47 8.39 13.90
N HIS A 18 -67.50 8.81 12.61
CA HIS A 18 -68.51 8.38 11.61
C HIS A 18 -68.10 8.57 10.12
N LEU A 19 -68.70 7.71 9.28
CA LEU A 19 -68.45 7.22 7.91
C LEU A 19 -68.63 8.15 6.67
N ARG A 20 -68.01 7.67 5.57
CA ARG A 20 -68.13 7.93 4.10
C ARG A 20 -69.55 7.93 3.48
N PRO A 21 -69.70 8.35 2.19
CA PRO A 21 -69.77 7.40 1.06
C PRO A 21 -68.94 7.81 -0.20
N ALA A 22 -69.05 7.01 -1.27
CA ALA A 22 -68.02 6.68 -2.28
C ALA A 22 -68.35 7.05 -3.75
N ALA A 23 -67.33 6.95 -4.63
CA ALA A 23 -67.28 6.66 -6.09
C ALA A 23 -66.04 7.39 -6.67
N ASP A 24 -65.18 6.92 -7.58
CA ASP A 24 -65.05 5.70 -8.37
C ASP A 24 -63.58 5.54 -8.82
N SER A 25 -63.28 4.35 -9.34
CA SER A 25 -62.03 3.77 -9.86
C SER A 25 -61.07 4.62 -10.72
N VAL A 26 -59.75 4.39 -10.59
CA VAL A 26 -58.82 3.90 -11.66
C VAL A 26 -57.53 3.36 -10.99
N SER A 27 -57.09 2.17 -11.39
CA SER A 27 -55.81 1.53 -11.03
C SER A 27 -54.73 1.88 -12.06
N PRO A 28 -53.46 1.97 -11.66
CA PRO A 28 -52.52 1.06 -12.30
C PRO A 28 -51.56 0.38 -11.30
N GLN A 29 -51.62 -0.94 -11.36
CA GLN A 29 -50.54 -1.93 -11.24
C GLN A 29 -49.22 -1.49 -10.61
N ARG A 30 -48.91 -2.16 -9.49
CA ARG A 30 -47.55 -2.35 -8.96
C ARG A 30 -46.60 -2.80 -10.07
N LEU A 31 -45.58 -2.01 -10.36
CA LEU A 31 -44.31 -2.52 -10.88
C LEU A 31 -43.41 -2.80 -9.68
N SER A 32 -43.45 -4.06 -9.23
CA SER A 32 -42.40 -4.67 -8.44
C SER A 32 -41.11 -4.67 -9.27
N MET A 33 -40.28 -3.63 -9.12
CA MET A 33 -38.97 -3.60 -9.75
C MET A 33 -38.00 -4.53 -9.02
N CYS A 34 -37.50 -5.46 -9.80
CA CYS A 34 -36.64 -6.59 -9.49
C CYS A 34 -35.45 -6.28 -8.55
N PRO A 35 -35.03 -7.25 -7.70
CA PRO A 35 -33.76 -7.21 -6.97
C PRO A 35 -32.53 -7.31 -7.89
N LEU A 36 -32.76 -7.53 -9.19
CA LEU A 36 -31.75 -7.66 -10.22
C LEU A 36 -30.97 -6.36 -10.46
N ARG A 37 -31.58 -5.18 -10.25
CA ARG A 37 -30.92 -3.89 -10.54
C ARG A 37 -29.79 -3.56 -9.55
N ASN A 38 -29.98 -3.92 -8.28
CA ASN A 38 -28.93 -3.81 -7.26
C ASN A 38 -27.87 -4.90 -7.41
N LEU A 39 -28.27 -6.12 -7.82
CA LEU A 39 -27.32 -7.20 -8.09
C LEU A 39 -26.43 -6.89 -9.30
N VAL A 40 -26.99 -6.26 -10.35
CA VAL A 40 -26.24 -5.79 -11.52
C VAL A 40 -25.28 -4.67 -11.13
N LEU A 41 -25.70 -3.71 -10.29
CA LEU A 41 -24.82 -2.64 -9.80
C LEU A 41 -23.63 -3.19 -8.99
N VAL A 42 -23.89 -4.15 -8.09
CA VAL A 42 -22.84 -4.81 -7.31
C VAL A 42 -21.93 -5.65 -8.21
N ALA A 43 -22.49 -6.40 -9.16
CA ALA A 43 -21.71 -7.16 -10.12
C ALA A 43 -20.84 -6.26 -11.01
N THR A 44 -21.35 -5.10 -11.45
CA THR A 44 -20.56 -4.12 -12.20
C THR A 44 -19.48 -3.47 -11.36
N LEU A 45 -19.72 -3.18 -10.08
CA LEU A 45 -18.68 -2.62 -9.19
C LEU A 45 -17.59 -3.65 -8.87
N VAL A 46 -17.95 -4.93 -8.69
CA VAL A 46 -17.00 -6.03 -8.51
C VAL A 46 -16.20 -6.28 -9.79
N LEU A 47 -16.85 -6.22 -10.96
CA LEU A 47 -16.16 -6.29 -12.25
C LEU A 47 -15.21 -5.09 -12.45
N LEU A 48 -15.62 -3.86 -12.11
CA LEU A 48 -14.76 -2.68 -12.22
C LEU A 48 -13.56 -2.73 -11.26
N ASN A 49 -13.75 -3.20 -10.03
CA ASN A 49 -12.64 -3.46 -9.09
C ASN A 49 -11.73 -4.62 -9.53
N HIS A 50 -12.22 -5.57 -10.33
CA HIS A 50 -11.40 -6.60 -10.96
C HIS A 50 -10.74 -6.14 -12.28
N LEU A 51 -11.25 -5.07 -12.90
CA LEU A 51 -10.66 -4.47 -14.10
C LEU A 51 -9.42 -3.62 -13.80
N ASP A 52 -9.16 -3.23 -12.55
CA ASP A 52 -7.87 -2.64 -12.14
C ASP A 52 -6.69 -3.62 -12.30
N HIS A 53 -6.96 -4.92 -12.50
CA HIS A 53 -5.95 -5.92 -12.83
C HIS A 53 -5.79 -6.19 -14.34
N LEU A 54 -6.64 -5.61 -15.20
CA LEU A 54 -6.47 -5.69 -16.66
C LEU A 54 -5.62 -4.52 -17.15
N SER A 55 -4.30 -4.70 -17.10
CA SER A 55 -3.38 -3.94 -17.93
C SER A 55 -3.83 -4.04 -19.40
N LEU A 56 -4.36 -2.95 -19.95
CA LEU A 56 -4.65 -2.83 -21.38
C LEU A 56 -3.31 -2.80 -22.14
N ALA A 57 -2.77 -3.98 -22.44
CA ALA A 57 -1.58 -4.13 -23.25
C ALA A 57 -1.91 -3.71 -24.69
N ARG A 58 -1.57 -2.46 -25.03
CA ARG A 58 -1.44 -2.04 -26.43
C ARG A 58 -0.20 -2.73 -26.98
N SER A 59 -0.37 -3.57 -28.00
CA SER A 59 0.74 -4.22 -28.70
C SER A 59 1.61 -3.17 -29.39
N LEU A 60 2.73 -2.81 -28.74
CA LEU A 60 3.85 -2.07 -29.31
C LEU A 60 4.97 -3.07 -29.67
N PRO A 61 5.88 -2.72 -30.59
CA PRO A 61 6.86 -3.65 -31.12
C PRO A 61 7.81 -4.09 -30.00
N VAL A 62 7.93 -5.40 -29.86
CA VAL A 62 8.81 -6.09 -28.90
C VAL A 62 10.24 -5.60 -29.09
N THR A 63 10.75 -4.82 -28.14
CA THR A 63 12.18 -4.80 -27.89
C THR A 63 12.50 -6.08 -27.14
N THR A 64 13.41 -6.90 -27.66
CA THR A 64 13.72 -8.20 -27.06
C THR A 64 14.25 -8.00 -25.65
N ALA A 65 13.42 -8.28 -24.64
CA ALA A 65 13.79 -8.27 -23.24
C ALA A 65 15.04 -9.15 -23.04
N GLY A 66 16.11 -8.54 -22.52
CA GLY A 66 17.31 -9.30 -22.16
C GLY A 66 16.98 -10.33 -21.06
N PRO A 67 17.65 -11.50 -21.04
CA PRO A 67 17.39 -12.57 -20.07
C PRO A 67 17.40 -12.14 -18.57
N GLY A 68 18.05 -11.02 -18.24
CA GLY A 68 18.11 -10.48 -16.88
C GLY A 68 16.89 -9.65 -16.43
N MET A 69 16.08 -9.12 -17.34
CA MET A 69 14.96 -8.24 -16.97
C MET A 69 13.82 -9.03 -16.29
N PHE A 70 13.57 -10.25 -16.77
CA PHE A 70 12.58 -11.16 -16.19
C PHE A 70 12.90 -11.52 -14.72
N GLN A 71 14.19 -11.63 -14.39
CA GLN A 71 14.64 -11.90 -13.02
C GLN A 71 14.33 -10.71 -12.10
N CYS A 72 14.62 -9.48 -12.53
CA CYS A 72 14.33 -8.27 -11.77
C CYS A 72 12.84 -8.11 -11.46
N LEU A 73 11.95 -8.43 -12.42
CA LEU A 73 10.51 -8.43 -12.20
C LEU A 73 10.10 -9.42 -11.11
N ASN A 74 10.55 -10.67 -11.20
CA ASN A 74 10.24 -11.69 -10.19
C ASN A 74 10.74 -11.29 -8.79
N HIS A 75 11.97 -10.76 -8.68
CA HIS A 75 12.49 -10.27 -7.41
C HIS A 75 11.72 -9.06 -6.87
N SER A 76 11.28 -8.14 -7.74
CA SER A 76 10.46 -6.99 -7.33
C SER A 76 9.07 -7.40 -6.80
N GLN A 77 8.43 -8.39 -7.42
CA GLN A 77 7.17 -8.96 -6.95
C GLN A 77 7.33 -9.68 -5.62
N ASN A 78 8.41 -10.45 -5.46
CA ASN A 78 8.75 -11.12 -4.21
C ASN A 78 9.01 -10.10 -3.09
N LEU A 79 9.72 -9.02 -3.38
CA LEU A 79 9.94 -7.93 -2.44
C LEU A 79 8.62 -7.30 -2.00
N LEU A 80 7.77 -6.91 -2.95
CA LEU A 80 6.47 -6.29 -2.64
C LEU A 80 5.59 -7.21 -1.78
N LYS A 81 5.59 -8.51 -2.08
CA LYS A 81 4.87 -9.52 -1.30
C LYS A 81 5.45 -9.64 0.12
N ALA A 82 6.76 -9.78 0.26
CA ALA A 82 7.42 -9.94 1.55
C ALA A 82 7.23 -8.71 2.45
N VAL A 83 7.37 -7.51 1.89
CA VAL A 83 7.14 -6.24 2.61
C VAL A 83 5.67 -6.11 3.02
N SER A 84 4.72 -6.45 2.13
CA SER A 84 3.29 -6.40 2.46
C SER A 84 2.92 -7.37 3.59
N ASN A 85 3.47 -8.60 3.57
CA ASN A 85 3.27 -9.57 4.62
C ASN A 85 3.87 -9.10 5.96
N THR A 86 5.08 -8.55 5.93
CA THR A 86 5.77 -8.03 7.11
C THR A 86 5.02 -6.85 7.72
N LEU A 87 4.56 -5.91 6.88
CA LEU A 87 3.75 -4.77 7.32
C LEU A 87 2.42 -5.24 7.92
N GLN A 88 1.76 -6.22 7.31
CA GLN A 88 0.52 -6.77 7.84
C GLN A 88 0.72 -7.42 9.21
N LYS A 89 1.77 -8.22 9.36
CA LYS A 89 2.16 -8.82 10.64
C LYS A 89 2.47 -7.74 11.68
N ALA A 90 3.17 -6.68 11.30
CA ALA A 90 3.47 -5.55 12.18
C ALA A 90 2.20 -4.87 12.68
N LYS A 91 1.25 -4.55 11.79
CA LYS A 91 -0.05 -3.96 12.16
C LYS A 91 -0.83 -4.82 13.14
N GLN A 92 -0.84 -6.14 12.93
CA GLN A 92 -1.56 -7.08 13.79
C GLN A 92 -0.90 -7.25 15.16
N THR A 93 0.44 -7.24 15.20
CA THR A 93 1.19 -7.55 16.42
C THR A 93 1.46 -6.32 17.28
N LEU A 94 1.50 -5.14 16.65
CA LEU A 94 1.76 -3.86 17.28
C LEU A 94 0.46 -3.02 17.37
N GLU A 95 -0.67 -3.66 17.68
CA GLU A 95 -2.00 -3.01 17.69
C GLU A 95 -2.11 -1.79 18.62
N PHE A 96 -1.35 -1.77 19.72
CA PHE A 96 -1.31 -0.66 20.67
C PHE A 96 -0.25 0.41 20.32
N TYR A 97 0.42 0.26 19.20
CA TYR A 97 1.37 1.22 18.65
C TYR A 97 0.71 1.90 17.45
N SER A 98 0.98 3.18 17.23
CA SER A 98 0.44 3.96 16.10
C SER A 98 1.02 3.46 14.77
N CYS A 99 0.55 2.29 14.32
CA CYS A 99 0.97 1.60 13.10
C CYS A 99 -0.06 1.81 11.95
N SER A 100 -1.09 2.62 12.18
CA SER A 100 -2.11 2.99 11.19
C SER A 100 -1.54 3.98 10.18
N SER A 101 -2.04 3.98 8.95
CA SER A 101 -1.57 4.90 7.89
C SER A 101 -1.95 6.36 8.14
N GLU A 102 -2.93 6.61 8.99
CA GLU A 102 -3.46 7.96 9.27
C GLU A 102 -2.73 8.65 10.43
N GLU A 103 -2.08 7.88 11.32
CA GLU A 103 -1.38 8.41 12.50
C GLU A 103 0.14 8.51 12.33
N ILE A 104 0.68 7.99 11.23
CA ILE A 104 2.12 7.98 10.95
C ILE A 104 2.46 9.12 9.99
N ASP A 105 3.36 10.02 10.39
CA ASP A 105 4.10 10.85 9.44
C ASP A 105 4.95 9.91 8.58
N HIS A 106 4.63 9.82 7.29
CA HIS A 106 5.31 8.93 6.34
C HIS A 106 6.73 9.46 6.07
N GLU A 107 7.64 9.20 7.01
CA GLU A 107 9.04 9.56 6.86
C GLU A 107 9.70 8.63 5.83
N ASP A 108 9.91 9.19 4.64
CA ASP A 108 10.68 8.55 3.60
C ASP A 108 12.17 8.88 3.76
N ILE A 109 12.94 7.89 4.24
CA ILE A 109 14.37 8.02 4.50
C ILE A 109 15.22 8.31 3.26
N THR A 110 14.65 8.19 2.06
CA THR A 110 15.34 8.43 0.79
C THR A 110 14.95 9.75 0.13
N LYS A 111 13.95 10.47 0.66
CA LYS A 111 13.38 11.70 0.08
C LYS A 111 14.40 12.73 -0.42
N ASP A 112 15.44 13.00 0.38
CA ASP A 112 16.48 14.00 0.06
C ASP A 112 17.80 13.37 -0.40
N LYS A 113 17.83 12.05 -0.56
CA LYS A 113 19.04 11.28 -0.89
C LYS A 113 18.99 10.65 -2.27
N THR A 114 17.80 10.36 -2.78
CA THR A 114 17.60 9.80 -4.12
C THR A 114 16.46 10.50 -4.84
N SER A 115 16.63 10.67 -6.14
CA SER A 115 15.59 11.20 -7.02
C SER A 115 14.76 10.06 -7.65
N THR A 116 14.59 8.91 -6.97
CA THR A 116 13.98 7.71 -7.59
C THR A 116 12.60 7.99 -8.20
N VAL A 117 11.77 8.82 -7.55
CA VAL A 117 10.45 9.18 -8.11
C VAL A 117 10.59 9.90 -9.45
N GLU A 118 11.52 10.85 -9.54
CA GLU A 118 11.77 11.62 -10.74
C GLU A 118 12.47 10.77 -11.82
N ALA A 119 13.49 10.02 -11.43
CA ALA A 119 14.30 9.20 -12.33
C ALA A 119 13.51 8.06 -12.96
N CYS A 120 12.53 7.50 -12.24
CA CYS A 120 11.73 6.36 -12.68
C CYS A 120 10.36 6.74 -13.27
N LEU A 121 10.10 8.02 -13.53
CA LEU A 121 8.90 8.42 -14.27
C LEU A 121 8.95 7.82 -15.69
N PRO A 122 7.95 7.00 -16.08
CA PRO A 122 7.85 6.49 -17.45
C PRO A 122 7.92 7.63 -18.45
N LEU A 123 8.61 7.38 -19.56
CA LEU A 123 8.98 8.42 -20.50
C LEU A 123 7.76 9.06 -21.18
N GLU A 124 6.69 8.29 -21.35
CA GLU A 124 5.39 8.75 -21.86
C GLU A 124 4.71 9.75 -20.92
N LEU A 125 5.05 9.71 -19.63
CA LEU A 125 4.56 10.64 -18.61
C LEU A 125 5.53 11.82 -18.42
N ALA A 126 6.82 11.62 -18.67
CA ALA A 126 7.85 12.65 -18.50
C ALA A 126 7.98 13.62 -19.69
N THR A 127 7.56 13.22 -20.90
CA THR A 127 7.66 14.05 -22.11
C THR A 127 6.30 14.18 -22.77
N SER A 128 5.85 15.42 -23.00
CA SER A 128 4.66 15.73 -23.78
C SER A 128 4.82 15.25 -25.24
N GLY A 129 4.49 13.98 -25.51
CA GLY A 129 4.21 13.44 -26.84
C GLY A 129 5.36 13.37 -27.86
N ASN A 130 6.63 13.55 -27.48
CA ASN A 130 7.76 13.43 -28.42
C ASN A 130 8.44 12.05 -28.32
N CYS A 131 8.51 11.34 -29.45
CA CYS A 131 9.31 10.12 -29.60
C CYS A 131 10.79 10.44 -29.32
N LEU A 132 11.30 10.03 -28.16
CA LEU A 132 12.71 10.26 -27.83
C LEU A 132 13.63 9.28 -28.55
N ALA A 133 14.85 9.74 -28.86
CA ALA A 133 15.89 8.90 -29.41
C ALA A 133 16.29 7.79 -28.41
N SER A 134 16.57 6.58 -28.92
CA SER A 134 16.93 5.37 -28.16
C SER A 134 18.08 5.54 -27.15
N GLY A 135 18.99 6.50 -27.37
CA GLY A 135 20.05 6.81 -26.40
C GLY A 135 19.55 7.50 -25.12
N LYS A 136 18.49 8.31 -25.20
CA LYS A 136 17.91 9.03 -24.07
C LYS A 136 17.04 8.12 -23.20
N THR A 137 16.34 7.16 -23.80
CA THR A 137 15.58 6.12 -23.09
C THR A 137 16.53 5.24 -22.27
N SER A 138 17.63 4.77 -22.87
CA SER A 138 18.64 3.94 -22.17
C SER A 138 19.26 4.67 -20.97
N PHE A 139 19.57 5.97 -21.10
CA PHE A 139 20.16 6.75 -20.00
C PHE A 139 19.20 6.95 -18.83
N MET A 140 17.93 7.27 -19.09
CA MET A 140 16.92 7.42 -18.04
C MET A 140 16.65 6.10 -17.32
N THR A 141 16.62 4.98 -18.04
CA THR A 141 16.52 3.64 -17.43
C THR A 141 17.70 3.37 -16.49
N THR A 142 18.94 3.66 -16.89
CA THR A 142 20.11 3.47 -16.02
C THR A 142 20.03 4.33 -14.75
N LEU A 143 19.63 5.60 -14.86
CA LEU A 143 19.47 6.48 -13.71
C LEU A 143 18.38 5.99 -12.75
N CYS A 144 17.25 5.54 -13.28
CA CYS A 144 16.19 4.94 -12.47
C CYS A 144 16.69 3.71 -11.71
N LEU A 145 17.30 2.74 -12.41
CA LEU A 145 17.77 1.49 -11.82
C LEU A 145 18.86 1.75 -10.76
N SER A 146 19.77 2.71 -10.99
CA SER A 146 20.77 3.12 -10.00
C SER A 146 20.12 3.75 -8.77
N SER A 147 19.08 4.57 -8.94
CA SER A 147 18.36 5.21 -7.82
C SER A 147 17.60 4.18 -6.99
N ILE A 148 16.97 3.19 -7.65
CA ILE A 148 16.33 2.05 -6.99
C ILE A 148 17.34 1.26 -6.15
N TYR A 149 18.54 1.00 -6.69
CA TYR A 149 19.57 0.28 -5.95
C TYR A 149 19.98 1.03 -4.67
N GLU A 150 20.17 2.35 -4.73
CA GLU A 150 20.52 3.16 -3.55
C GLU A 150 19.37 3.22 -2.52
N ASP A 151 18.11 3.28 -2.97
CA ASP A 151 16.96 3.14 -2.09
C ASP A 151 17.00 1.81 -1.33
N LEU A 152 17.15 0.70 -2.06
CA LEU A 152 17.20 -0.65 -1.48
C LEU A 152 18.35 -0.79 -0.47
N LYS A 153 19.52 -0.24 -0.79
CA LYS A 153 20.69 -0.23 0.10
C LYS A 153 20.41 0.50 1.41
N MET A 154 19.81 1.69 1.34
CA MET A 154 19.47 2.48 2.53
C MET A 154 18.44 1.78 3.41
N TYR A 155 17.35 1.28 2.81
CA TYR A 155 16.35 0.51 3.55
C TYR A 155 16.94 -0.76 4.15
N HIS A 156 17.78 -1.49 3.43
CA HIS A 156 18.43 -2.71 3.94
C HIS A 156 19.22 -2.44 5.22
N VAL A 157 20.07 -1.41 5.23
CA VAL A 157 20.88 -1.04 6.39
C VAL A 157 20.00 -0.65 7.59
N GLU A 158 18.98 0.18 7.38
CA GLU A 158 18.05 0.58 8.45
C GLU A 158 17.28 -0.62 9.02
N PHE A 159 16.78 -1.50 8.15
CA PHE A 159 16.07 -2.71 8.56
C PHE A 159 16.97 -3.68 9.32
N GLN A 160 18.23 -3.86 8.90
CA GLN A 160 19.20 -4.68 9.63
C GLN A 160 19.47 -4.10 11.03
N ALA A 161 19.71 -2.79 11.13
CA ALA A 161 19.95 -2.13 12.40
C ALA A 161 18.75 -2.26 13.36
N MET A 162 17.53 -2.11 12.84
CA MET A 162 16.30 -2.34 13.63
C MET A 162 16.16 -3.80 14.04
N ASN A 163 16.42 -4.76 13.14
CA ASN A 163 16.34 -6.18 13.46
C ASN A 163 17.26 -6.54 14.63
N SER A 164 18.51 -6.03 14.62
CA SER A 164 19.44 -6.21 15.75
C SER A 164 18.89 -5.68 17.07
N LYS A 165 18.21 -4.53 17.06
CA LYS A 165 17.56 -3.98 18.26
C LYS A 165 16.36 -4.82 18.70
N LEU A 166 15.51 -5.25 17.78
CA LEU A 166 14.32 -6.05 18.07
C LEU A 166 14.65 -7.44 18.62
N LEU A 167 15.76 -8.04 18.18
CA LEU A 167 16.27 -9.31 18.73
C LEU A 167 16.65 -9.21 20.21
N MET A 168 16.99 -8.00 20.68
CA MET A 168 17.30 -7.72 22.08
C MET A 168 16.07 -7.36 22.92
N ASP A 169 14.89 -7.18 22.31
CA ASP A 169 13.66 -6.85 23.06
C ASP A 169 13.26 -8.04 23.96
N PRO A 170 13.24 -7.87 25.29
CA PRO A 170 12.85 -8.95 26.20
C PRO A 170 11.41 -9.41 25.99
N LYS A 171 10.53 -8.52 25.48
CA LYS A 171 9.13 -8.86 25.20
C LYS A 171 8.95 -9.64 23.91
N ARG A 172 9.93 -9.63 23.01
CA ARG A 172 9.93 -10.38 21.73
C ARG A 172 8.61 -10.26 20.95
N GLN A 173 8.00 -9.07 20.99
CA GLN A 173 6.67 -8.87 20.41
C GLN A 173 6.69 -9.05 18.90
N ILE A 174 7.74 -8.57 18.22
CA ILE A 174 7.86 -8.65 16.77
C ILE A 174 9.29 -8.96 16.37
N PHE A 175 9.43 -9.71 15.28
CA PHE A 175 10.69 -9.95 14.58
C PHE A 175 10.55 -9.48 13.15
N LEU A 176 11.63 -8.91 12.61
CA LEU A 176 11.66 -8.57 11.21
C LEU A 176 11.73 -9.86 10.38
N ASP A 177 10.92 -9.94 9.33
CA ASP A 177 10.89 -11.13 8.49
C ASP A 177 12.19 -11.29 7.70
N GLN A 178 12.81 -12.46 7.81
CA GLN A 178 14.06 -12.74 7.10
C GLN A 178 13.81 -12.86 5.59
N ASP A 179 12.62 -13.27 5.18
CA ASP A 179 12.25 -13.32 3.76
C ASP A 179 12.22 -11.91 3.16
N MET A 180 11.80 -10.92 3.93
CA MET A 180 11.84 -9.52 3.50
C MET A 180 13.27 -9.02 3.33
N LEU A 181 14.15 -9.27 4.30
CA LEU A 181 15.57 -8.87 4.20
C LEU A 181 16.25 -9.55 3.00
N THR A 182 15.98 -10.84 2.80
CA THR A 182 16.51 -11.61 1.68
C THR A 182 16.03 -11.05 0.35
N ALA A 183 14.72 -10.75 0.21
CA ALA A 183 14.16 -10.20 -1.01
C ALA A 183 14.79 -8.84 -1.39
N ILE A 184 15.16 -8.01 -0.41
CA ILE A 184 15.91 -6.77 -0.68
C ILE A 184 17.26 -7.09 -1.31
N THR A 185 18.02 -8.00 -0.70
CA THR A 185 19.36 -8.35 -1.19
C THR A 185 19.34 -9.04 -2.54
N GLU A 186 18.37 -9.92 -2.81
CA GLU A 186 18.21 -10.58 -4.10
C GLU A 186 17.93 -9.58 -5.21
N LEU A 187 17.04 -8.60 -4.97
CA LEU A 187 16.77 -7.56 -5.94
C LEU A 187 17.99 -6.66 -6.17
N MET A 188 18.71 -6.28 -5.12
CA MET A 188 19.97 -5.53 -5.25
C MET A 188 21.01 -6.28 -6.09
N GLN A 189 21.14 -7.60 -5.89
CA GLN A 189 22.04 -8.46 -6.66
C GLN A 189 21.61 -8.54 -8.13
N ALA A 190 20.32 -8.70 -8.40
CA ALA A 190 19.78 -8.77 -9.76
C ALA A 190 20.00 -7.46 -10.54
N LEU A 191 19.97 -6.31 -9.86
CA LEU A 191 20.27 -5.00 -10.46
C LEU A 191 21.75 -4.82 -10.84
N ASN A 192 22.66 -5.62 -10.25
CA ASN A 192 24.08 -5.69 -10.59
C ASN A 192 24.84 -4.34 -10.56
N PHE A 193 24.49 -3.45 -9.64
CA PHE A 193 25.28 -2.24 -9.36
C PHE A 193 26.34 -2.51 -8.28
N ASN A 194 27.58 -2.14 -8.58
CA ASN A 194 28.66 -2.15 -7.59
C ASN A 194 28.66 -0.81 -6.88
N SER A 195 28.41 -0.81 -5.57
CA SER A 195 28.62 0.37 -4.73
C SER A 195 29.51 0.00 -3.55
N GLU A 196 30.39 0.92 -3.16
CA GLU A 196 31.16 0.74 -1.93
C GLU A 196 30.20 0.81 -0.73
N THR A 197 30.25 -0.21 0.11
CA THR A 197 29.58 -0.22 1.41
C THR A 197 30.44 0.60 2.36
N VAL A 198 30.05 1.85 2.60
CA VAL A 198 30.67 2.64 3.68
C VAL A 198 30.28 1.98 5.00
N PRO A 199 31.25 1.53 5.83
CA PRO A 199 30.96 0.96 7.13
C PRO A 199 30.28 2.02 8.00
N GLN A 200 28.99 1.86 8.27
CA GLN A 200 28.34 2.68 9.27
C GLN A 200 28.77 2.20 10.66
N LYS A 201 29.38 3.11 11.41
CA LYS A 201 29.69 2.88 12.82
C LYS A 201 28.37 2.79 13.60
N PRO A 202 28.07 1.68 14.27
CA PRO A 202 26.88 1.60 15.09
C PRO A 202 26.95 2.68 16.18
N SER A 203 25.94 3.56 16.24
CA SER A 203 25.83 4.49 17.35
C SER A 203 25.55 3.69 18.62
N LEU A 204 26.38 3.89 19.63
CA LEU A 204 26.29 3.24 20.93
C LEU A 204 25.19 3.89 21.78
N GLU A 205 23.95 3.85 21.28
CA GLU A 205 22.78 4.36 21.97
C GLU A 205 21.96 3.17 22.48
N GLU A 206 21.53 3.23 23.74
CA GLU A 206 20.73 2.17 24.35
C GLU A 206 19.43 1.97 23.57
N PRO A 207 19.03 0.72 23.25
CA PRO A 207 17.89 0.48 22.38
C PRO A 207 16.57 0.81 23.09
N ASP A 208 15.95 1.92 22.69
CA ASP A 208 14.54 2.17 23.00
C ASP A 208 13.65 1.28 22.11
N PHE A 209 13.14 0.20 22.70
CA PHE A 209 12.29 -0.76 21.99
C PHE A 209 10.92 -0.18 21.58
N TYR A 210 10.38 0.76 22.35
CA TYR A 210 9.10 1.39 22.00
C TYR A 210 9.27 2.25 20.74
N LYS A 211 10.27 3.15 20.76
CA LYS A 211 10.62 3.99 19.61
C LYS A 211 11.02 3.16 18.39
N THR A 212 11.73 2.05 18.60
CA THR A 212 12.11 1.13 17.52
C THR A 212 10.89 0.50 16.84
N LYS A 213 9.88 0.08 17.61
CA LYS A 213 8.64 -0.50 17.06
C LYS A 213 7.81 0.52 16.29
N ILE A 214 7.71 1.75 16.81
CA ILE A 214 7.06 2.85 16.09
C ILE A 214 7.80 3.09 14.77
N LYS A 215 9.13 3.31 14.81
CA LYS A 215 9.95 3.53 13.61
C LYS A 215 9.82 2.40 12.60
N LEU A 216 9.76 1.14 13.05
CA LEU A 216 9.54 -0.01 12.18
C LEU A 216 8.23 0.11 11.38
N CYS A 217 7.14 0.49 12.03
CA CYS A 217 5.86 0.71 11.34
C CYS A 217 5.99 1.80 10.26
N ILE A 218 6.60 2.94 10.60
CA ILE A 218 6.80 4.05 9.66
C ILE A 218 7.57 3.58 8.43
N LEU A 219 8.69 2.90 8.66
CA LEU A 219 9.56 2.42 7.58
C LEU A 219 8.90 1.33 6.73
N LEU A 220 8.14 0.41 7.31
CA LEU A 220 7.44 -0.62 6.54
C LEU A 220 6.36 -0.02 5.63
N HIS A 221 5.66 1.04 6.08
CA HIS A 221 4.70 1.76 5.24
C HIS A 221 5.39 2.48 4.08
N ALA A 222 6.40 3.31 4.38
CA ALA A 222 7.15 4.03 3.36
C ALA A 222 7.81 3.06 2.37
N PHE A 223 8.43 1.99 2.86
CA PHE A 223 9.09 1.01 2.02
C PHE A 223 8.11 0.21 1.15
N ARG A 224 6.90 -0.08 1.63
CA ARG A 224 5.87 -0.69 0.79
C ARG A 224 5.52 0.19 -0.40
N ILE A 225 5.38 1.51 -0.20
CA ILE A 225 5.11 2.46 -1.28
C ILE A 225 6.26 2.46 -2.29
N ARG A 226 7.51 2.44 -1.81
CA ARG A 226 8.70 2.32 -2.65
C ARG A 226 8.72 0.98 -3.42
N ALA A 227 8.41 -0.13 -2.78
CA ALA A 227 8.32 -1.45 -3.42
C ALA A 227 7.25 -1.49 -4.53
N VAL A 228 6.10 -0.85 -4.34
CA VAL A 228 5.08 -0.71 -5.40
C VAL A 228 5.64 0.08 -6.60
N THR A 229 6.39 1.15 -6.35
CA THR A 229 7.00 1.96 -7.41
C THR A 229 8.03 1.15 -8.20
N ILE A 230 8.87 0.38 -7.50
CA ILE A 230 9.86 -0.52 -8.09
C ILE A 230 9.18 -1.59 -8.96
N ASP A 231 8.17 -2.29 -8.42
CA ASP A 231 7.44 -3.35 -9.12
C ASP A 231 6.77 -2.83 -10.41
N ARG A 232 6.17 -1.65 -10.36
CA ARG A 232 5.61 -0.98 -11.55
C ARG A 232 6.67 -0.70 -12.61
N MET A 233 7.84 -0.21 -12.21
CA MET A 233 8.93 0.07 -13.14
C MET A 233 9.51 -1.22 -13.75
N MET A 234 9.71 -2.26 -12.95
CA MET A 234 10.18 -3.56 -13.48
C MET A 234 9.15 -4.18 -14.43
N SER A 235 7.87 -4.03 -14.13
CA SER A 235 6.78 -4.47 -15.00
C SER A 235 6.80 -3.72 -16.34
N TYR A 236 6.96 -2.39 -16.30
CA TYR A 236 7.09 -1.55 -17.51
C TYR A 236 8.27 -2.00 -18.38
N LEU A 237 9.46 -2.13 -17.79
CA LEU A 237 10.68 -2.54 -18.49
C LEU A 237 10.60 -3.96 -19.06
N ASN A 238 9.89 -4.88 -18.40
CA ASN A 238 9.71 -6.24 -18.90
C ASN A 238 8.68 -6.33 -20.05
N SER A 239 7.78 -5.36 -20.15
CA SER A 239 6.76 -5.28 -21.20
C SER A 239 7.19 -4.47 -22.44
N SER A 240 8.34 -3.79 -22.36
CA SER A 240 8.89 -2.92 -23.40
C SER A 240 9.80 -3.69 -24.35
#